data_AF-D2ZUV3-F1
#
_entry.id   AF-D2ZUV3-F1
#
_cell.length_a   1.000
_cell.length_b   1.000
_cell.length_c   1.000
_cell.angle_alpha   90.00
_cell.angle_beta   90.00
_cell.angle_gamma   90.00
#
_symmetry.space_group_name_H-M   'P 1'
#
loop_
_entity.id
_entity.type
_entity.pdbx_description
1 polymer ?
#
loop_
_entity_poly.entity_id
_entity_poly.type
_entity_poly.pdbx_seq_one_letter_code
_entity_poly.pdbx_strand_id
1 'polypeptide(L)'
;MGEPFAPPHIERWCNGWQVRAHFFAYFKYAQYKNSAAILSILLNRRRLSVSLDWHCYKADVSPIALPEYNRWLDDFDTEKYAAFDMWHGAESEYDDYRTVAQQSESDRKLQNGEDFFCIGKHIERDDLGKQDVAKWIVETVEDLLPLYEACHGG
;
A
#
# COMPACT_ATOMS: atom_id res chain seq x y z
N MET A 1 15.95 4.62 -0.79
CA MET A 1 16.05 3.16 -0.64
C MET A 1 16.98 2.63 -1.72
N GLY A 2 17.99 1.83 -1.36
CA GLY A 2 18.96 1.19 -2.26
C GLY A 2 18.63 -0.29 -2.46
N GLU A 3 19.63 -1.11 -2.82
CA GLU A 3 19.48 -2.58 -2.72
C GLU A 3 18.91 -2.95 -1.34
N PRO A 4 17.92 -3.87 -1.25
CA PRO A 4 17.47 -4.86 -2.24
C PRO A 4 16.30 -4.41 -3.16
N PHE A 5 15.92 -3.13 -3.16
CA PHE A 5 14.81 -2.65 -3.99
C PHE A 5 15.17 -2.59 -5.47
N ALA A 6 14.19 -2.93 -6.32
CA ALA A 6 14.23 -2.58 -7.73
C ALA A 6 14.16 -1.04 -7.89
N PRO A 7 14.59 -0.50 -9.05
CA PRO A 7 14.27 0.88 -9.40
C PRO A 7 12.76 1.12 -9.25
N PRO A 8 12.35 2.23 -8.60
CA PRO A 8 10.93 2.49 -8.37
C PRO A 8 10.22 2.66 -9.70
N HIS A 9 8.99 2.16 -9.75
CA HIS A 9 8.08 2.59 -10.78
C HIS A 9 7.55 3.96 -10.39
N ILE A 10 7.63 4.91 -11.32
CA ILE A 10 7.04 6.24 -11.17
C ILE A 10 6.14 6.41 -12.39
N GLU A 11 4.87 6.69 -12.14
CA GLU A 11 3.91 6.95 -13.21
C GLU A 11 4.39 8.14 -14.04
N ARG A 12 4.56 7.92 -15.35
CA ARG A 12 5.04 8.95 -16.29
C ARG A 12 3.86 9.65 -16.94
N TRP A 13 3.75 10.94 -16.68
CA TRP A 13 2.77 11.79 -17.32
C TRP A 13 3.40 12.54 -18.49
N CYS A 14 3.17 12.05 -19.72
CA CYS A 14 3.66 12.75 -20.93
C CYS A 14 2.87 14.05 -21.24
N ASN A 15 1.77 14.32 -20.53
CA ASN A 15 0.96 15.53 -20.68
C ASN A 15 0.76 16.20 -19.31
N GLY A 16 1.40 17.35 -19.09
CA GLY A 16 1.48 18.06 -17.79
C GLY A 16 0.15 18.52 -17.16
N TRP A 17 -1.00 18.23 -17.77
CA TRP A 17 -2.32 18.48 -17.20
C TRP A 17 -2.72 17.43 -16.14
N GLN A 18 -2.27 16.18 -16.26
CA GLN A 18 -2.64 15.08 -15.35
C GLN A 18 -1.85 15.09 -14.02
N VAL A 19 -0.62 15.64 -14.01
CA VAL A 19 0.20 15.83 -12.79
C VAL A 19 -0.53 16.68 -11.73
N ARG A 20 -1.54 17.47 -12.11
CA ARG A 20 -2.26 18.36 -11.19
C ARG A 20 -3.31 17.65 -10.31
N ALA A 21 -3.58 16.36 -10.53
CA ALA A 21 -4.65 15.66 -9.80
C ALA A 21 -4.18 14.41 -9.06
N HIS A 22 -3.15 13.72 -9.57
CA HIS A 22 -2.74 12.40 -9.09
C HIS A 22 -1.24 12.15 -9.36
N PHE A 23 -0.55 11.56 -8.40
CA PHE A 23 0.80 11.03 -8.53
C PHE A 23 0.83 9.65 -7.91
N PHE A 24 1.38 8.68 -8.64
CA PHE A 24 1.56 7.32 -8.16
C PHE A 24 2.99 6.83 -8.40
N ALA A 25 3.57 6.25 -7.36
CA ALA A 25 4.84 5.54 -7.44
C ALA A 25 4.75 4.27 -6.60
N TYR A 26 5.52 3.25 -6.97
CA TYR A 26 5.64 2.05 -6.15
C TYR A 26 7.04 1.46 -6.16
N PHE A 27 7.30 0.69 -5.11
CA PHE A 27 8.55 0.04 -4.80
C PHE A 27 8.31 -1.46 -4.60
N LYS A 28 9.28 -2.27 -5.02
CA LYS A 28 9.31 -3.72 -4.83
C LYS A 28 10.75 -4.15 -4.60
N TYR A 29 10.97 -5.26 -3.92
CA TYR A 29 12.25 -5.95 -3.98
C TYR A 29 12.55 -6.43 -5.40
N ALA A 30 13.83 -6.41 -5.78
CA ALA A 30 14.27 -6.83 -7.12
C ALA A 30 13.83 -8.27 -7.45
N GLN A 31 13.90 -9.17 -6.46
CA GLN A 31 13.47 -10.56 -6.58
C GLN A 31 11.94 -10.73 -6.73
N TYR A 32 11.15 -9.73 -6.28
CA TYR A 32 9.69 -9.75 -6.31
C TYR A 32 9.09 -8.76 -7.32
N LYS A 33 9.85 -8.35 -8.34
CA LYS A 33 9.41 -7.36 -9.35
C LYS A 33 8.05 -7.68 -10.01
N ASN A 34 7.73 -8.96 -10.15
CA ASN A 34 6.49 -9.44 -10.76
C ASN A 34 5.36 -9.68 -9.74
N SER A 35 5.62 -9.51 -8.43
CA SER A 35 4.61 -9.67 -7.38
C SER A 35 3.46 -8.69 -7.53
N ALA A 36 2.25 -9.17 -7.22
CA ALA A 36 1.08 -8.31 -7.08
C ALA A 36 1.13 -7.46 -5.80
N ALA A 37 1.93 -7.85 -4.79
CA ALA A 37 2.17 -7.04 -3.61
C ALA A 37 3.14 -5.88 -3.93
N ILE A 38 2.79 -4.67 -3.51
CA ILE A 38 3.63 -3.47 -3.66
C ILE A 38 3.62 -2.59 -2.42
N LEU A 39 4.69 -1.80 -2.27
CA LEU A 39 4.66 -0.62 -1.41
C LEU A 39 4.44 0.60 -2.30
N SER A 40 3.39 1.36 -2.07
CA SER A 40 3.00 2.46 -2.94
C SER A 40 2.99 3.81 -2.23
N ILE A 41 3.11 4.86 -3.03
CA ILE A 41 2.91 6.25 -2.65
C ILE A 41 1.91 6.83 -3.63
N LEU A 42 0.81 7.34 -3.08
CA LEU A 42 -0.27 7.96 -3.83
C LEU A 42 -0.49 9.38 -3.30
N LEU A 43 -0.37 10.40 -4.15
CA LEU A 43 -0.79 11.76 -3.83
C LEU A 43 -1.95 12.14 -4.76
N ASN A 44 -3.11 12.42 -4.19
CA ASN A 44 -4.27 12.89 -4.94
C ASN A 44 -4.75 14.26 -4.41
N ARG A 45 -5.92 14.72 -4.86
CA ARG A 45 -6.46 16.04 -4.46
C ARG A 45 -6.85 16.12 -2.99
N ARG A 46 -6.97 14.98 -2.31
CA ARG A 46 -7.41 14.86 -0.93
C ARG A 46 -6.25 14.62 0.04
N ARG A 47 -5.36 13.69 -0.26
CA ARG A 47 -4.34 13.22 0.69
C ARG A 47 -3.12 12.62 0.01
N LEU A 48 -2.04 12.54 0.78
CA LEU A 48 -0.90 11.67 0.51
C LEU A 48 -1.10 10.36 1.25
N SER A 49 -0.97 9.23 0.57
CA SER A 49 -1.09 7.88 1.10
C SER A 49 0.20 7.11 0.90
N VAL A 50 0.58 6.31 1.88
CA VAL A 50 1.65 5.32 1.79
C VAL A 50 1.09 3.99 2.28
N SER A 51 1.15 2.96 1.44
CA SER A 51 0.44 1.71 1.70
C SER A 51 1.14 0.47 1.14
N LEU A 52 0.80 -0.68 1.73
CA LEU A 52 1.00 -2.00 1.15
C LEU A 52 -0.25 -2.38 0.37
N ASP A 53 -0.11 -2.62 -0.93
CA ASP A 53 -1.24 -2.89 -1.82
C ASP A 53 -1.17 -4.29 -2.43
N TRP A 54 -2.32 -4.92 -2.65
CA TRP A 54 -2.49 -6.07 -3.54
C TRP A 54 -3.11 -5.63 -4.87
N HIS A 55 -2.35 -5.76 -5.95
CA HIS A 55 -2.80 -5.43 -7.30
C HIS A 55 -3.36 -6.67 -8.01
N CYS A 56 -4.67 -6.88 -7.93
CA CYS A 56 -5.36 -8.02 -8.56
C CYS A 56 -5.04 -8.21 -10.06
N TYR A 57 -4.88 -7.12 -10.81
CA TYR A 57 -4.51 -7.18 -12.25
C TYR A 57 -3.09 -7.72 -12.52
N LYS A 58 -2.26 -7.90 -11.49
CA LYS A 58 -0.96 -8.59 -11.55
C LYS A 58 -1.01 -10.00 -10.96
N ALA A 59 -2.14 -10.44 -10.41
CA ALA A 59 -2.27 -11.74 -9.75
C ALA A 59 -1.85 -12.89 -10.68
N ASP A 60 -2.27 -12.87 -11.95
CA ASP A 60 -1.97 -13.93 -12.94
C ASP A 60 -0.47 -14.14 -13.23
N VAL A 61 0.35 -13.11 -13.02
CA VAL A 61 1.80 -13.15 -13.26
C VAL A 61 2.62 -13.06 -11.98
N SER A 62 1.94 -13.00 -10.84
CA SER A 62 2.54 -12.90 -9.52
C SER A 62 3.15 -14.26 -9.13
N PRO A 63 4.35 -14.30 -8.53
CA PRO A 63 4.93 -15.52 -7.98
C PRO A 63 4.25 -15.96 -6.66
N ILE A 64 3.42 -15.10 -6.06
CA ILE A 64 2.59 -15.41 -4.90
C ILE A 64 1.12 -15.36 -5.32
N ALA A 65 0.31 -16.34 -4.91
CA ALA A 65 -1.13 -16.31 -5.12
C ALA A 65 -1.82 -15.66 -3.90
N LEU A 66 -3.14 -15.48 -4.00
CA LEU A 66 -3.94 -14.79 -2.99
C LEU A 66 -3.83 -15.39 -1.58
N PRO A 67 -3.82 -16.73 -1.39
CA PRO A 67 -3.62 -17.32 -0.07
C PRO A 67 -2.25 -17.00 0.52
N GLU A 68 -1.19 -16.99 -0.30
CA GLU A 68 0.15 -16.61 0.12
C GLU A 68 0.23 -15.14 0.49
N TYR A 69 -0.43 -14.27 -0.27
CA TYR A 69 -0.53 -12.86 0.10
C TYR A 69 -1.14 -12.70 1.50
N ASN A 70 -2.26 -13.36 1.78
CA ASN A 70 -2.93 -13.25 3.08
C ASN A 70 -2.08 -13.75 4.28
N ARG A 71 -0.90 -14.36 4.09
CA ARG A 71 -0.03 -14.81 5.20
C ARG A 71 0.48 -13.69 6.10
N TRP A 72 0.51 -12.44 5.63
CA TRP A 72 0.83 -11.32 6.51
C TRP A 72 -0.18 -11.17 7.67
N LEU A 73 -1.37 -11.77 7.55
CA LEU A 73 -2.37 -11.83 8.62
C LEU A 73 -2.04 -12.85 9.73
N ASP A 74 -1.21 -13.86 9.46
CA ASP A 74 -1.01 -14.99 10.38
C ASP A 74 -0.39 -14.53 11.72
N ASP A 75 0.55 -13.57 11.65
CA ASP A 75 1.23 -12.96 12.81
C ASP A 75 0.95 -11.44 12.88
N PHE A 76 -0.24 -11.00 12.46
CA PHE A 76 -0.55 -9.57 12.37
C PHE A 76 -0.72 -8.90 13.74
N ASP A 77 0.20 -7.99 14.06
CA ASP A 77 0.19 -7.18 15.28
C ASP A 77 -0.91 -6.10 15.23
N THR A 78 -2.11 -6.48 15.62
CA THR A 78 -3.28 -5.59 15.63
C THR A 78 -3.07 -4.35 16.51
N GLU A 79 -2.26 -4.43 17.57
CA GLU A 79 -1.98 -3.29 18.44
C GLU A 79 -1.05 -2.28 17.75
N LYS A 80 0.05 -2.75 17.15
CA LYS A 80 0.99 -1.91 16.39
C LYS A 80 0.28 -1.20 15.23
N TYR A 81 -0.57 -1.92 14.50
CA TYR A 81 -1.24 -1.39 13.32
C TYR A 81 -2.61 -0.79 13.60
N ALA A 82 -3.05 -0.69 14.87
CA ALA A 82 -4.40 -0.28 15.24
C ALA A 82 -4.90 1.02 14.56
N ALA A 83 -3.99 1.97 14.36
CA ALA A 83 -4.24 3.28 13.75
C ALA A 83 -4.01 3.33 12.22
N PHE A 84 -3.62 2.23 11.59
CA PHE A 84 -3.54 2.16 10.13
C PHE A 84 -4.93 2.04 9.55
N ASP A 85 -5.12 2.65 8.40
CA ASP A 85 -6.32 2.52 7.59
C ASP A 85 -6.22 1.28 6.71
N MET A 86 -7.36 0.63 6.52
CA MET A 86 -7.48 -0.55 5.67
C MET A 86 -8.69 -0.39 4.76
N TRP A 87 -8.50 -0.61 3.47
CA TRP A 87 -9.55 -0.41 2.47
C TRP A 87 -9.45 -1.38 1.31
N HIS A 88 -10.58 -1.58 0.65
CA HIS A 88 -10.74 -2.49 -0.48
C HIS A 88 -11.07 -1.75 -1.78
N GLY A 89 -10.96 -2.42 -2.93
CA GLY A 89 -11.15 -1.82 -4.26
C GLY A 89 -12.55 -1.26 -4.52
N ALA A 90 -13.55 -1.67 -3.74
CA ALA A 90 -14.91 -1.14 -3.81
C ALA A 90 -15.04 0.27 -3.20
N GLU A 91 -14.07 0.69 -2.38
CA GLU A 91 -14.07 1.99 -1.71
C GLU A 91 -13.36 3.04 -2.58
N SER A 92 -13.91 4.26 -2.63
CA SER A 92 -13.33 5.37 -3.39
C SER A 92 -12.03 5.85 -2.75
N GLU A 93 -11.08 6.32 -3.57
CA GLU A 93 -9.87 7.00 -3.05
C GLU A 93 -10.17 8.22 -2.17
N TYR A 94 -11.39 8.76 -2.28
CA TYR A 94 -11.94 9.89 -1.53
C TYR A 94 -12.81 9.50 -0.33
N ASP A 95 -12.90 8.23 0.06
CA ASP A 95 -13.68 7.78 1.23
C ASP A 95 -12.87 7.80 2.53
N ASP A 96 -13.52 8.06 3.65
CA ASP A 96 -12.95 7.85 4.99
C ASP A 96 -12.85 6.35 5.26
N TYR A 97 -11.63 5.84 5.36
CA TYR A 97 -11.39 4.42 5.57
C TYR A 97 -11.54 4.06 7.05
N ARG A 98 -11.91 2.81 7.30
CA ARG A 98 -11.90 2.28 8.66
C ARG A 98 -10.48 1.91 9.03
N THR A 99 -10.12 2.24 10.27
CA THR A 99 -8.86 1.80 10.86
C THR A 99 -8.89 0.30 11.18
N VAL A 100 -7.71 -0.31 11.32
CA VAL A 100 -7.54 -1.69 11.80
C VAL A 100 -8.34 -1.94 13.08
N ALA A 101 -8.30 -1.01 14.05
CA ALA A 101 -9.00 -1.15 15.33
C ALA A 101 -10.53 -1.21 15.19
N GLN A 102 -11.07 -0.70 14.09
CA GLN A 102 -12.51 -0.69 13.78
C GLN A 102 -12.95 -1.88 12.90
N GLN A 103 -12.01 -2.76 12.53
CA GLN A 103 -12.24 -3.90 11.64
C GLN A 103 -12.07 -5.23 12.37
N SER A 104 -12.90 -6.21 12.03
CA SER A 104 -12.76 -7.61 12.44
C SER A 104 -11.71 -8.33 11.60
N GLU A 105 -11.19 -9.48 12.04
CA GLU A 105 -10.28 -10.31 11.22
C GLU A 105 -10.87 -10.67 9.86
N SER A 106 -12.18 -10.93 9.78
CA SER A 106 -12.86 -11.21 8.52
C SER A 106 -12.90 -10.02 7.55
N ASP A 107 -12.97 -8.78 8.06
CA ASP A 107 -12.91 -7.57 7.23
C ASP A 107 -11.52 -7.39 6.59
N ARG A 108 -10.47 -7.94 7.22
CA ARG A 108 -9.06 -7.74 6.84
C ARG A 108 -8.56 -8.74 5.81
N LYS A 109 -9.31 -9.82 5.58
CA LYS A 109 -8.92 -10.89 4.68
C LYS A 109 -9.45 -10.64 3.28
N LEU A 110 -8.57 -10.63 2.28
CA LEU A 110 -8.99 -10.63 0.88
C LEU A 110 -9.84 -11.87 0.58
N GLN A 111 -11.03 -11.63 0.05
CA GLN A 111 -12.03 -12.68 -0.14
C GLN A 111 -11.95 -13.36 -1.53
N ASN A 112 -11.48 -12.63 -2.54
CA ASN A 112 -11.36 -13.15 -3.90
C ASN A 112 -10.23 -12.47 -4.68
N GLY A 113 -9.83 -13.04 -5.82
CA GLY A 113 -8.68 -12.58 -6.61
C GLY A 113 -8.94 -11.34 -7.46
N GLU A 114 -10.18 -10.86 -7.54
CA GLU A 114 -10.55 -9.62 -8.27
C GLU A 114 -10.46 -8.39 -7.36
N ASP A 115 -10.42 -8.61 -6.05
CA ASP A 115 -10.41 -7.57 -5.04
C ASP A 115 -9.04 -6.90 -4.93
N PHE A 116 -9.07 -5.59 -4.67
CA PHE A 116 -7.89 -4.77 -4.43
C PHE A 116 -7.84 -4.48 -2.94
N PHE A 117 -6.65 -4.50 -2.35
CA PHE A 117 -6.52 -4.37 -0.91
C PHE A 117 -5.38 -3.45 -0.55
N CYS A 118 -5.59 -2.63 0.47
CA CYS A 118 -4.59 -1.74 0.99
C CYS A 118 -4.60 -1.70 2.51
N ILE A 119 -3.41 -1.58 3.09
CA ILE A 119 -3.18 -1.12 4.45
C ILE A 119 -2.16 0.01 4.43
N GLY A 120 -2.44 1.12 5.10
CA GLY A 120 -1.56 2.29 5.03
C GLY A 120 -1.89 3.39 6.01
N LYS A 121 -1.17 4.50 5.84
CA LYS A 121 -1.42 5.76 6.54
C LYS A 121 -1.58 6.88 5.54
N HIS A 122 -2.21 7.96 6.00
CA HIS A 122 -2.45 9.14 5.19
C HIS A 122 -1.99 10.43 5.88
N ILE A 123 -1.66 11.43 5.05
CA ILE A 123 -1.60 12.84 5.45
C ILE A 123 -2.65 13.59 4.63
N GLU A 124 -3.62 14.18 5.30
CA GLU A 124 -4.60 15.04 4.64
C GLU A 124 -3.92 16.23 3.95
N ARG A 125 -4.47 16.65 2.82
CA ARG A 125 -3.89 17.72 2.00
C ARG A 125 -3.60 18.99 2.80
N ASP A 126 -4.50 19.35 3.70
CA ASP A 126 -4.38 20.56 4.50
C ASP A 126 -3.27 20.47 5.57
N ASP A 127 -2.75 19.26 5.82
CA ASP A 127 -1.64 18.99 6.73
C ASP A 127 -0.30 18.77 6.00
N LEU A 128 -0.30 18.70 4.67
CA LEU A 128 0.93 18.63 3.88
C LEU A 128 1.80 19.87 4.13
N GLY A 129 3.07 19.64 4.49
CA GLY A 129 4.03 20.69 4.82
C GLY A 129 4.03 21.13 6.29
N LYS A 130 3.13 20.61 7.14
CA LYS A 130 3.17 20.83 8.59
C LYS A 130 4.16 19.91 9.32
N GLN A 131 4.71 18.92 8.61
CA GLN A 131 5.69 17.96 9.10
C GLN A 131 6.70 17.60 8.02
N ASP A 132 7.75 16.89 8.41
CA ASP A 132 8.71 16.31 7.47
C ASP A 132 8.06 15.13 6.72
N VAL A 133 7.45 15.45 5.57
CA VAL A 133 6.73 14.49 4.73
C VAL A 133 7.65 13.39 4.22
N ALA A 134 8.91 13.71 3.88
CA ALA A 134 9.86 12.72 3.37
C ALA A 134 10.23 11.72 4.46
N LYS A 135 10.50 12.20 5.67
CA LYS A 135 10.73 11.35 6.83
C LYS A 135 9.50 10.48 7.14
N TRP A 136 8.31 11.06 7.16
CA TRP A 136 7.06 10.33 7.41
C TRP A 136 6.82 9.21 6.37
N ILE A 137 7.12 9.46 5.09
CA ILE A 137 7.04 8.42 4.04
C ILE A 137 7.98 7.26 4.37
N VAL A 138 9.24 7.56 4.71
CA VAL A 138 10.24 6.52 5.02
C VAL A 138 9.82 5.70 6.24
N GLU A 139 9.43 6.35 7.33
CA GLU A 139 8.97 5.67 8.55
C GLU A 139 7.73 4.81 8.29
N THR A 140 6.79 5.29 7.46
CA THR A 140 5.60 4.51 7.12
C THR A 140 5.93 3.31 6.23
N VAL A 141 6.88 3.45 5.30
CA VAL A 141 7.37 2.31 4.51
C VAL A 141 8.08 1.29 5.39
N GLU A 142 8.92 1.74 6.34
CA GLU A 142 9.60 0.86 7.30
C GLU A 142 8.60 0.12 8.21
N ASP A 143 7.53 0.79 8.63
CA ASP A 143 6.43 0.15 9.38
C ASP A 143 5.74 -0.96 8.58
N LEU A 144 5.56 -0.76 7.27
CA LEU A 144 4.86 -1.69 6.36
C LEU A 144 5.76 -2.82 5.84
N LEU A 145 7.08 -2.67 5.93
CA LEU A 145 8.05 -3.62 5.37
C LEU A 145 7.88 -5.04 5.91
N PRO A 146 7.67 -5.28 7.22
CA PRO A 146 7.45 -6.63 7.74
C PRO A 146 6.21 -7.31 7.13
N LEU A 147 5.14 -6.54 6.87
CA LEU A 147 3.94 -7.06 6.22
C LEU A 147 4.23 -7.43 4.76
N TYR A 148 4.95 -6.57 4.04
CA TYR A 148 5.37 -6.82 2.67
C TYR A 148 6.25 -8.07 2.55
N GLU A 149 7.17 -8.30 3.49
CA GLU A 149 8.03 -9.48 3.53
C GLU A 149 7.26 -10.75 3.85
N ALA A 150 6.30 -10.69 4.78
CA ALA A 150 5.43 -11.80 5.13
C ALA A 150 4.60 -12.32 3.95
N CYS A 151 4.16 -11.43 3.04
CA CYS A 151 3.51 -11.83 1.78
C CYS A 151 4.36 -12.77 0.91
N HIS A 152 5.68 -12.75 1.08
CA HIS A 152 6.64 -13.50 0.26
C HIS A 152 7.30 -14.67 1.01
N GLY A 153 6.84 -14.97 2.23
CA GLY A 153 7.26 -16.15 2.99
C GLY A 153 8.35 -15.93 4.04
N GLY A 154 8.79 -14.68 4.28
CA GLY A 154 9.78 -14.34 5.31
C GLY A 154 11.21 -14.76 5.00
#